data_AF-M6BQ63-F1
#
_entry.id   AF-M6BQ63-F1
#
_cell.length_a   1.000
_cell.length_b   1.000
_cell.length_c   1.000
_cell.angle_alpha   90.00
_cell.angle_beta   90.00
_cell.angle_gamma   90.00
#
_symmetry.space_group_name_H-M   'P 1'
#
loop_
_entity.id
_entity.type
_entity.pdbx_description
1 polymer ?
#
loop_
_entity_poly.entity_id
_entity_poly.type
_entity_poly.pdbx_seq_one_letter_code
_entity_poly.pdbx_strand_id
1 'polypeptide(L)'
;MKRNVLLFTIYIFGIFFFLNLYFCKKNNLPLGIKDERWREESSELVSAYCQKLASCTKGAKDSSSSTEPPDLKHSSQELIQERLKPANCAEKFRNSNAYLLANENPETIKKVVRSCFQTVIGENCEKVRRGVLKLSEDCVRLQIIQFKQD
;
A
#
# COMPACT_ATOMS: atom_id res chain seq x y z
N MET A 1 -9.51 16.12 57.99
CA MET A 1 -9.99 16.48 56.63
C MET A 1 -8.99 16.19 55.50
N LYS A 2 -7.68 16.48 55.63
CA LYS A 2 -6.70 16.35 54.52
C LYS A 2 -6.51 14.93 53.95
N ARG A 3 -6.58 13.88 54.77
CA ARG A 3 -6.37 12.48 54.33
C ARG A 3 -7.50 11.95 53.43
N ASN A 4 -8.74 12.31 53.74
CA ASN A 4 -9.91 11.86 52.97
C ASN A 4 -9.96 12.57 51.61
N VAL A 5 -9.53 13.84 51.54
CA VAL A 5 -9.40 14.58 50.28
C VAL A 5 -8.30 13.97 49.39
N LEU A 6 -7.16 13.58 49.97
CA LEU A 6 -6.06 12.94 49.23
C LEU A 6 -6.49 11.59 48.63
N LEU A 7 -7.20 10.76 49.40
CA LEU A 7 -7.75 9.48 48.94
C LEU A 7 -8.80 9.68 47.84
N PHE A 8 -9.64 10.71 47.97
CA PHE A 8 -10.64 11.07 46.95
C PHE A 8 -9.97 11.51 45.64
N THR A 9 -8.90 12.31 45.72
CA THR A 9 -8.15 12.74 44.53
C THR A 9 -7.45 11.58 43.83
N ILE A 10 -6.86 10.63 44.57
CA ILE A 10 -6.23 9.43 43.98
C ILE A 10 -7.29 8.57 43.28
N TYR A 11 -8.47 8.43 43.89
CA TYR A 11 -9.57 7.64 43.32
C TYR A 11 -10.12 8.25 42.02
N ILE A 12 -10.31 9.57 41.98
CA ILE A 12 -10.76 10.28 40.77
C ILE A 12 -9.72 10.17 39.64
N PHE A 13 -8.43 10.37 39.95
CA PHE A 13 -7.36 10.22 38.95
C PHE A 13 -7.24 8.79 38.42
N GLY A 14 -7.40 7.79 39.29
CA GLY A 14 -7.43 6.38 38.89
C GLY A 14 -8.58 6.09 37.92
N ILE A 15 -9.80 6.51 38.25
CA ILE A 15 -10.97 6.32 37.38
C ILE A 15 -10.79 7.04 36.04
N PHE A 16 -10.26 8.27 36.03
CA PHE A 16 -10.01 9.01 34.79
C PHE A 16 -8.97 8.31 33.91
N PHE A 17 -7.93 7.71 34.51
CA PHE A 17 -6.92 6.93 33.80
C PHE A 17 -7.50 5.64 33.20
N PHE A 18 -8.33 4.90 33.96
CA PHE A 18 -9.01 3.70 33.45
C PHE A 18 -10.03 4.01 32.35
N LEU A 19 -10.77 5.13 32.43
CA LEU A 19 -11.69 5.57 31.39
C LEU A 19 -10.96 5.98 30.10
N ASN A 20 -9.79 6.62 30.19
CA ASN A 20 -8.96 6.93 29.02
C ASN A 20 -8.41 5.67 28.34
N LEU A 21 -8.06 4.62 29.10
CA LEU A 21 -7.65 3.33 28.52
C LEU A 21 -8.81 2.58 27.87
N TYR A 22 -10.04 2.70 28.40
CA TYR A 22 -11.24 2.11 27.78
C TYR A 22 -11.67 2.86 26.50
N PHE A 23 -11.36 4.16 26.41
CA PHE A 23 -11.56 5.01 25.23
C PHE A 23 -10.41 5.00 24.23
N CYS A 24 -9.37 4.17 24.44
CA CYS A 24 -8.59 3.60 23.34
C CYS A 24 -9.48 2.60 22.59
N LYS A 25 -10.54 3.15 22.01
CA LYS A 25 -11.30 2.62 20.90
C LYS A 25 -10.26 2.04 19.95
N LYS A 26 -10.25 0.71 19.89
CA LYS A 26 -9.63 -0.08 18.85
C LYS A 26 -10.07 0.59 17.55
N ASN A 27 -9.23 1.48 17.01
CA ASN A 27 -9.42 1.99 15.66
C ASN A 27 -9.60 0.73 14.84
N ASN A 28 -10.73 0.67 14.13
CA ASN A 28 -11.10 -0.45 13.30
C ASN A 28 -9.93 -0.69 12.33
N LEU A 29 -8.97 -1.53 12.73
CA LEU A 29 -8.09 -2.19 11.79
C LEU A 29 -9.07 -2.87 10.84
N PRO A 30 -9.00 -2.58 9.52
CA PRO A 30 -9.85 -3.29 8.57
C PRO A 30 -9.66 -4.77 8.89
N LEU A 31 -10.77 -5.48 9.13
CA LEU A 31 -10.79 -6.88 9.52
C LEU A 31 -9.62 -7.59 8.86
N GLY A 32 -8.58 -7.91 9.64
CA GLY A 32 -7.35 -8.45 9.11
C GLY A 32 -7.69 -9.60 8.17
N ILE A 33 -7.04 -9.64 7.01
CA ILE A 33 -7.31 -10.64 5.96
C ILE A 33 -7.46 -12.01 6.61
N LYS A 34 -8.67 -12.58 6.56
CA LYS A 34 -8.96 -13.91 7.13
C LYS A 34 -8.26 -15.04 6.36
N ASP A 35 -7.83 -14.76 5.13
CA ASP A 35 -7.14 -15.67 4.22
C ASP A 35 -5.61 -15.54 4.38
N GLU A 36 -5.04 -16.39 5.21
CA GLU A 36 -3.60 -16.44 5.50
C GLU A 36 -2.76 -16.68 4.24
N ARG A 37 -3.25 -17.57 3.36
CA ARG A 37 -2.58 -17.92 2.10
C ARG A 37 -2.50 -16.70 1.19
N TRP A 38 -3.59 -15.96 1.06
CA TRP A 38 -3.59 -14.72 0.30
C TRP A 38 -2.64 -13.68 0.89
N ARG A 39 -2.56 -13.58 2.22
CA ARG A 39 -1.66 -12.62 2.88
C ARG A 39 -0.20 -12.87 2.52
N GLU A 40 0.24 -14.13 2.56
CA GLU A 40 1.60 -14.53 2.21
C GLU A 40 1.87 -14.35 0.72
N GLU A 41 1.00 -14.91 -0.12
CA GLU A 41 1.12 -14.85 -1.57
C GLU A 41 1.16 -13.41 -2.08
N SER A 42 0.23 -12.57 -1.63
CA SER A 42 0.16 -11.17 -2.05
C SER A 42 1.36 -10.37 -1.56
N SER A 43 1.96 -10.74 -0.42
CA SER A 43 3.18 -10.10 0.08
C SER A 43 4.40 -10.45 -0.77
N GLU A 44 4.50 -11.68 -1.27
CA GLU A 44 5.56 -12.07 -2.22
C GLU A 44 5.38 -11.38 -3.56
N LEU A 45 4.16 -11.44 -4.12
CA LEU A 45 3.82 -10.82 -5.40
C LEU A 45 4.07 -9.31 -5.39
N VAL A 46 3.63 -8.60 -4.34
CA VAL A 46 3.83 -7.15 -4.25
C VAL A 46 5.31 -6.80 -4.09
N SER A 47 6.08 -7.62 -3.36
CA SER A 47 7.52 -7.41 -3.22
C SER A 47 8.22 -7.48 -4.57
N ALA A 48 7.97 -8.55 -5.34
CA ALA A 48 8.54 -8.73 -6.68
C ALA A 48 8.10 -7.62 -7.65
N TYR A 49 6.82 -7.26 -7.63
CA TYR A 49 6.27 -6.15 -8.41
C TYR A 49 6.96 -4.82 -8.09
N CYS A 50 7.05 -4.45 -6.81
CA CYS A 50 7.67 -3.20 -6.39
C CYS A 50 9.19 -3.18 -6.66
N GLN A 51 9.87 -4.31 -6.52
CA GLN A 51 11.28 -4.45 -6.92
C GLN A 51 11.47 -4.23 -8.42
N LYS A 52 10.59 -4.78 -9.26
CA LYS A 52 10.59 -4.56 -10.71
C LYS A 52 10.41 -3.08 -11.05
N LEU A 53 9.46 -2.41 -10.42
CA LEU A 53 9.24 -0.97 -10.64
C LEU A 53 10.47 -0.14 -10.22
N ALA A 54 11.07 -0.47 -9.08
CA ALA A 54 12.28 0.20 -8.59
C ALA A 54 13.49 -0.05 -9.51
N SER A 55 13.69 -1.26 -10.02
CA SER A 55 14.80 -1.56 -10.93
C SER A 55 14.64 -0.85 -12.27
N CYS A 56 13.40 -0.79 -12.79
CA CYS A 56 13.12 -0.08 -14.03
C CYS A 56 13.28 1.44 -13.92
N THR A 57 13.28 2.01 -12.71
CA THR A 57 13.51 3.45 -12.49
C THR A 57 14.95 3.80 -12.11
N LYS A 58 15.72 2.86 -11.51
CA LYS A 58 17.16 3.06 -11.23
C LYS A 58 17.99 3.25 -12.51
N GLY A 59 17.70 2.51 -13.58
CA GLY A 59 18.43 2.61 -14.86
C GLY A 59 18.12 3.84 -15.73
N ALA A 60 17.35 4.82 -15.23
CA ALA A 60 17.13 6.09 -15.93
C ALA A 60 18.31 7.07 -15.76
N LYS A 61 19.24 6.81 -14.82
CA LYS A 61 20.46 7.61 -14.66
C LYS A 61 21.60 7.17 -15.59
N ASP A 62 21.61 5.90 -16.03
CA ASP A 62 22.79 5.31 -16.68
C ASP A 62 22.59 5.03 -18.19
N SER A 63 21.41 5.32 -18.73
CA SER A 63 21.15 5.22 -20.17
C SER A 63 21.12 6.61 -20.79
N SER A 64 22.26 6.99 -21.35
CA SER A 64 22.45 8.03 -22.37
C SER A 64 21.71 7.74 -23.69
N SER A 65 20.56 7.07 -23.63
CA SER A 65 19.66 6.83 -24.75
C SER A 65 18.38 7.63 -24.52
N SER A 66 18.48 8.94 -24.77
CA SER A 66 17.51 9.71 -25.55
C SER A 66 16.11 9.09 -25.69
N THR A 67 15.30 9.18 -24.65
CA THR A 67 13.85 9.50 -24.73
C THR A 67 13.44 9.96 -23.33
N GLU A 68 13.79 11.21 -23.01
CA GLU A 68 13.16 11.93 -21.92
C GLU A 68 11.63 11.95 -22.14
N PRO A 69 10.79 11.67 -21.14
CA PRO A 69 9.56 12.42 -21.00
C PRO A 69 9.98 13.85 -20.66
N PRO A 70 9.65 14.85 -21.50
CA PRO A 70 10.05 16.22 -21.24
C PRO A 70 9.41 16.70 -19.92
N ASP A 71 10.16 17.44 -19.12
CA ASP A 71 9.68 18.26 -18.00
C ASP A 71 9.13 17.58 -16.73
N LEU A 72 9.87 16.64 -16.14
CA LEU A 72 9.73 16.41 -14.69
C LEU A 72 10.90 17.06 -13.96
N LYS A 73 10.62 18.22 -13.33
CA LYS A 73 11.53 18.88 -12.37
C LYS A 73 12.18 17.83 -11.47
N HIS A 74 13.47 17.98 -11.16
CA HIS A 74 14.24 17.07 -10.30
C HIS A 74 13.47 16.63 -9.03
N SER A 75 12.73 17.56 -8.42
CA SER A 75 11.84 17.30 -7.28
C SER A 75 10.76 16.24 -7.55
N SER A 76 10.16 16.24 -8.75
CA SER A 76 9.15 15.27 -9.16
C SER A 76 9.78 13.89 -9.39
N GLN A 77 11.01 13.84 -9.90
CA GLN A 77 11.75 12.56 -10.04
C GLN A 77 12.10 11.97 -8.68
N GLU A 78 12.52 12.80 -7.72
CA GLU A 78 12.78 12.36 -6.33
C GLU A 78 11.51 11.87 -5.64
N LEU A 79 10.38 12.58 -5.79
CA LEU A 79 9.07 12.15 -5.29
C LEU A 79 8.63 10.82 -5.93
N ILE A 80 8.83 10.66 -7.24
CA ILE A 80 8.51 9.41 -7.95
C ILE A 80 9.39 8.26 -7.41
N GLN A 81 10.70 8.48 -7.25
CA GLN A 81 11.61 7.49 -6.67
C GLN A 81 11.25 7.15 -5.23
N GLU A 82 10.83 8.13 -4.42
CA GLU A 82 10.41 7.91 -3.05
C GLU A 82 9.12 7.09 -2.99
N ARG A 83 8.14 7.36 -3.85
CA ARG A 83 6.90 6.58 -3.96
C ARG A 83 7.15 5.16 -4.49
N LEU A 84 8.16 4.99 -5.34
CA LEU A 84 8.59 3.71 -5.90
C LEU A 84 9.55 2.92 -4.99
N LYS A 85 9.93 3.47 -3.83
CA LYS A 85 10.67 2.69 -2.82
C LYS A 85 9.87 1.42 -2.52
N PRO A 86 10.48 0.22 -2.57
CA PRO A 86 9.75 -1.03 -2.42
C PRO A 86 8.88 -1.10 -1.15
N ALA A 87 9.35 -0.52 -0.05
CA ALA A 87 8.59 -0.42 1.21
C ALA A 87 7.29 0.39 1.05
N ASN A 88 7.37 1.60 0.49
CA ASN A 88 6.23 2.50 0.30
C ASN A 88 5.22 1.94 -0.71
N CYS A 89 5.72 1.28 -1.76
CA CYS A 89 4.90 0.62 -2.77
C CYS A 89 4.11 -0.56 -2.16
N ALA A 90 4.77 -1.41 -1.37
CA ALA A 90 4.12 -2.54 -0.70
C ALA A 90 3.11 -2.08 0.35
N GLU A 91 3.42 -1.04 1.12
CA GLU A 91 2.50 -0.47 2.10
C GLU A 91 1.23 0.10 1.44
N LYS A 92 1.39 0.84 0.34
CA LYS A 92 0.24 1.36 -0.42
C LYS A 92 -0.69 0.26 -0.90
N PHE A 93 -0.14 -0.86 -1.37
CA PHE A 93 -0.94 -2.02 -1.76
C PHE A 93 -1.66 -2.65 -0.56
N ARG A 94 -0.97 -2.84 0.57
CA ARG A 94 -1.56 -3.40 1.81
C ARG A 94 -2.71 -2.55 2.37
N ASN A 95 -2.73 -1.26 2.07
CA ASN A 95 -3.83 -0.38 2.48
C ASN A 95 -4.95 -0.27 1.44
N SER A 96 -4.86 -0.97 0.32
CA SER A 96 -5.83 -0.88 -0.77
C SER A 96 -6.97 -1.91 -0.65
N ASN A 97 -8.11 -1.60 -1.27
CA ASN A 97 -9.25 -2.52 -1.37
C ASN A 97 -8.89 -3.85 -2.03
N ALA A 98 -7.90 -3.85 -2.94
CA ALA A 98 -7.43 -5.07 -3.60
C ALA A 98 -6.75 -6.04 -2.61
N TYR A 99 -6.01 -5.52 -1.63
CA TYR A 99 -5.42 -6.34 -0.58
C TYR A 99 -6.49 -6.79 0.41
N LEU A 100 -7.38 -5.87 0.81
CA LEU A 100 -8.47 -6.13 1.76
C LEU A 100 -9.62 -6.98 1.17
N LEU A 101 -9.53 -7.35 -0.11
CA LEU A 101 -10.54 -8.12 -0.84
C LEU A 101 -11.94 -7.47 -0.74
N ALA A 102 -11.98 -6.14 -0.83
CA ALA A 102 -13.19 -5.34 -0.71
C ALA A 102 -13.77 -4.95 -2.08
N ASN A 103 -15.07 -4.64 -2.10
CA ASN A 103 -15.81 -3.96 -3.18
C ASN A 103 -15.99 -4.75 -4.49
N GLU A 104 -15.54 -6.00 -4.52
CA GLU A 104 -15.77 -7.00 -5.57
C GLU A 104 -15.61 -8.43 -5.02
N ASN A 105 -15.86 -9.45 -5.86
CA ASN A 105 -15.67 -10.86 -5.49
C ASN A 105 -14.17 -11.13 -5.17
N PRO A 106 -13.85 -11.70 -3.98
CA PRO A 106 -12.47 -11.98 -3.56
C PRO A 106 -11.63 -12.76 -4.58
N GLU A 107 -12.18 -13.80 -5.22
CA GLU A 107 -11.44 -14.60 -6.19
C GLU A 107 -11.18 -13.83 -7.49
N THR A 108 -12.07 -12.90 -7.85
CA THR A 108 -11.85 -11.98 -8.96
C THR A 108 -10.70 -11.02 -8.66
N ILE A 109 -10.70 -10.42 -7.46
CA ILE A 109 -9.63 -9.52 -7.02
C ILE A 109 -8.27 -10.25 -7.03
N LYS A 110 -8.20 -11.43 -6.43
CA LYS A 110 -6.96 -12.24 -6.41
C LYS A 110 -6.45 -12.53 -7.82
N LYS A 111 -7.34 -12.95 -8.73
CA LYS A 111 -6.99 -13.23 -10.14
C LYS A 111 -6.42 -11.99 -10.83
N VAL A 112 -7.10 -10.84 -10.69
CA VAL A 112 -6.69 -9.58 -11.31
C VAL A 112 -5.34 -9.10 -10.77
N VAL A 113 -5.11 -9.19 -9.46
CA VAL A 113 -3.81 -8.86 -8.85
C VAL A 113 -2.71 -9.76 -9.38
N ARG A 114 -2.89 -11.09 -9.35
CA ARG A 114 -1.91 -12.07 -9.86
C ARG A 114 -1.55 -11.77 -11.30
N SER A 115 -2.55 -11.62 -12.16
CA SER A 115 -2.38 -11.37 -13.59
C SER A 115 -1.59 -10.09 -13.83
N CYS A 116 -2.04 -8.96 -13.28
CA CYS A 116 -1.36 -7.68 -13.48
C CYS A 116 0.10 -7.70 -12.96
N PHE A 117 0.33 -8.22 -11.75
CA PHE A 117 1.67 -8.21 -11.16
C PHE A 117 2.62 -9.13 -11.94
N GLN A 118 2.17 -10.31 -12.35
CA GLN A 118 2.96 -11.21 -13.19
C GLN A 118 3.28 -10.60 -14.55
N THR A 119 2.32 -9.94 -15.21
CA THR A 119 2.59 -9.20 -16.46
C THR A 119 3.69 -8.16 -16.27
N VAL A 120 3.61 -7.37 -15.20
CA VAL A 120 4.60 -6.30 -14.95
C VAL A 120 5.99 -6.87 -14.64
N ILE A 121 6.06 -7.93 -13.85
CA ILE A 121 7.31 -8.63 -13.50
C ILE A 121 7.97 -9.19 -14.77
N GLY A 122 7.19 -9.81 -15.65
CA GLY A 122 7.67 -10.43 -16.89
C GLY A 122 8.02 -9.45 -18.01
N GLU A 123 7.48 -8.23 -17.98
CA GLU A 123 7.69 -7.26 -19.06
C GLU A 123 9.02 -6.49 -18.98
N ASN A 124 9.44 -5.90 -20.10
CA ASN A 124 10.66 -5.11 -20.16
C ASN A 124 10.48 -3.71 -19.53
N CYS A 125 11.59 -3.09 -19.11
CA CYS A 125 11.52 -1.80 -18.43
C CYS A 125 11.04 -0.65 -19.33
N GLU A 126 11.22 -0.72 -20.64
CA GLU A 126 10.69 0.28 -21.58
C GLU A 126 9.17 0.32 -21.57
N LYS A 127 8.54 -0.86 -21.62
CA LYS A 127 7.08 -1.01 -21.52
C LYS A 127 6.58 -0.59 -20.15
N VAL A 128 7.24 -1.01 -19.07
CA VAL A 128 6.88 -0.60 -17.70
C VAL A 128 6.96 0.92 -17.52
N ARG A 129 7.99 1.58 -18.06
CA ARG A 129 8.15 3.05 -18.05
C ARG A 129 7.07 3.77 -18.85
N ARG A 130 6.59 3.18 -19.95
CA ARG A 130 5.46 3.72 -20.74
C ARG A 130 4.12 3.69 -19.99
N GLY A 131 4.05 2.90 -18.90
CA GLY A 131 2.96 2.90 -17.93
C GLY A 131 2.37 1.51 -17.72
N VAL A 132 2.24 1.10 -16.46
CA VAL A 132 1.69 -0.20 -16.03
C VAL A 132 0.27 -0.44 -16.56
N LEU A 133 -0.55 0.60 -16.64
CA LEU A 133 -1.94 0.51 -17.14
C LEU A 133 -2.03 0.17 -18.62
N LYS A 134 -0.96 0.36 -19.39
CA LYS A 134 -0.92 0.03 -20.83
C LYS A 134 -0.47 -1.42 -21.09
N LEU A 135 -0.10 -2.16 -20.05
CA LEU A 135 0.46 -3.51 -20.18
C LEU A 135 -0.62 -4.59 -20.22
N SER A 136 -1.71 -4.40 -19.47
CA SER A 136 -2.80 -5.36 -19.40
C SER A 136 -4.09 -4.68 -18.95
N GLU A 137 -5.22 -5.15 -19.48
CA GLU A 137 -6.55 -4.77 -19.01
C GLU A 137 -6.74 -5.09 -17.52
N ASP A 138 -6.11 -6.17 -17.02
CA ASP A 138 -6.13 -6.51 -15.60
C ASP A 138 -5.44 -5.45 -14.74
N CYS A 139 -4.43 -4.74 -15.25
CA CYS A 139 -3.82 -3.64 -14.52
C CYS A 139 -4.72 -2.41 -14.44
N VAL A 140 -5.52 -2.16 -15.48
CA VAL A 140 -6.55 -1.11 -15.46
C VAL A 140 -7.64 -1.48 -14.45
N ARG A 141 -8.11 -2.73 -14.49
CA ARG A 141 -9.12 -3.24 -13.56
C ARG A 141 -8.63 -3.21 -12.12
N LEU A 142 -7.37 -3.57 -11.88
CA LEU A 142 -6.75 -3.50 -10.56
C LEU A 142 -6.76 -2.06 -10.02
N GLN A 143 -6.42 -1.08 -10.85
CA GLN A 143 -6.46 0.33 -10.44
C GLN A 143 -7.88 0.73 -10.01
N ILE A 144 -8.89 0.35 -10.77
CA ILE A 144 -10.29 0.64 -10.45
C ILE A 144 -10.66 0.03 -9.08
N ILE A 145 -10.33 -1.24 -8.85
CA ILE A 145 -10.58 -1.93 -7.57
C ILE A 145 -9.90 -1.18 -6.41
N GLN A 146 -8.64 -0.80 -6.57
CA GLN A 146 -7.84 -0.14 -5.52
C GLN A 146 -8.41 1.21 -5.08
N PHE A 147 -9.06 1.96 -5.97
CA PHE A 147 -9.54 3.33 -5.70
C PHE A 147 -11.07 3.45 -5.63
N LYS A 148 -11.82 2.37 -5.87
CA LYS A 148 -13.28 2.39 -5.77
C LYS A 148 -13.70 2.76 -4.35
N GLN A 149 -14.27 3.96 -4.21
CA GLN A 149 -14.95 4.40 -2.99
C GLN A 149 -16.39 3.87 -3.03
N ASP A 150 -16.88 3.34 -1.91
CA ASP A 150 -18.27 2.96 -1.72
C ASP A 150 -19.15 4.16 -1.38
#